data_AF-A0A518CH84-F1
#
_entry.id   AF-A0A518CH84-F1
#
_cell.length_a   1.000
_cell.length_b   1.000
_cell.length_c   1.000
_cell.angle_alpha   90.00
_cell.angle_beta   90.00
_cell.angle_gamma   90.00
#
_symmetry.space_group_name_H-M   'P 1'
#
loop_
_entity.id
_entity.type
_entity.pdbx_description
1 polymer ?
#
loop_
_entity_poly.entity_id
_entity_poly.type
_entity_poly.pdbx_seq_one_letter_code
_entity_poly.pdbx_strand_id
1 'polypeptide(L)' 'MAPKLNKKQKKQIDALRTKIQKAQVLLTAAKKQPDDPSDITRLQKEIDDHKQQIETIQSTPG' A
#
# COMPACT_ATOMS: atom_id res chain seq x y z
N MET A 1 -23.15 0.04 -3.81
CA MET A 1 -23.01 -1.42 -3.61
C MET A 1 -21.56 -1.70 -3.27
N ALA A 2 -21.26 -2.28 -2.09
CA ALA A 2 -19.88 -2.66 -1.80
C ALA A 2 -19.45 -3.77 -2.78
N PRO A 3 -18.29 -3.66 -3.43
CA PRO A 3 -17.81 -4.67 -4.36
C PRO A 3 -17.63 -6.00 -3.63
N LYS A 4 -18.23 -7.06 -4.17
CA LYS A 4 -18.14 -8.42 -3.60
C LYS A 4 -16.77 -8.98 -3.99
N LEU A 5 -15.77 -8.73 -3.14
CA LEU A 5 -14.41 -9.22 -3.34
C LEU A 5 -14.34 -10.75 -3.25
N ASN A 6 -13.73 -11.39 -4.25
CA ASN A 6 -13.43 -12.82 -4.25
C ASN A 6 -12.28 -13.19 -3.32
N LYS A 7 -12.16 -14.47 -2.94
CA LYS A 7 -11.12 -14.97 -2.02
C LYS A 7 -9.69 -14.61 -2.46
N LYS A 8 -9.42 -14.64 -3.76
CA LYS A 8 -8.13 -14.23 -4.34
C LYS A 8 -7.87 -12.73 -4.14
N GLN A 9 -8.84 -11.90 -4.49
CA GLN A 9 -8.77 -10.44 -4.34
C GLN A 9 -8.58 -10.05 -2.86
N LYS A 10 -9.31 -10.67 -1.94
CA LYS A 10 -9.14 -10.45 -0.49
C LYS A 10 -7.71 -10.76 -0.02
N LYS A 11 -7.15 -11.89 -0.44
CA LYS A 11 -5.74 -12.25 -0.13
C LYS A 11 -4.75 -11.25 -0.73
N GLN A 12 -4.99 -10.80 -1.96
CA GLN A 12 -4.12 -9.82 -2.61
C GLN A 12 -4.16 -8.47 -1.90
N ILE A 13 -5.35 -8.00 -1.53
CA ILE A 13 -5.53 -6.80 -0.72
C ILE A 13 -4.81 -6.94 0.62
N ASP A 14 -4.94 -8.08 1.31
CA ASP A 14 -4.27 -8.32 2.59
C ASP A 14 -2.74 -8.22 2.47
N ALA A 15 -2.17 -8.88 1.46
CA ALA A 15 -0.74 -8.79 1.16
C ALA A 15 -0.28 -7.36 0.85
N LEU A 16 -1.05 -6.61 0.05
CA LEU A 16 -0.78 -5.21 -0.27
C LEU A 16 -0.87 -4.33 0.99
N ARG A 17 -1.86 -4.56 1.87
CA ARG A 17 -1.99 -3.84 3.15
C ARG A 17 -0.81 -4.10 4.07
N THR A 18 -0.32 -5.34 4.15
CA THR A 18 0.90 -5.66 4.90
C THR A 18 2.12 -4.93 4.35
N LYS A 19 2.27 -4.87 3.02
CA LYS A 19 3.36 -4.10 2.37
C LYS A 19 3.26 -2.61 2.69
N ILE A 20 2.05 -2.03 2.60
CA ILE A 20 1.79 -0.63 2.95
C ILE A 20 2.17 -0.35 4.41
N GLN A 21 1.76 -1.21 5.36
CA GLN A 21 2.13 -1.01 6.77
C GLN A 21 3.65 -0.98 6.96
N LYS A 22 4.37 -1.94 6.35
CA LYS A 22 5.84 -1.98 6.42
C LYS A 22 6.46 -0.72 5.83
N ALA A 23 6.01 -0.31 4.64
CA ALA A 23 6.47 0.91 3.99
C ALA A 23 6.15 2.17 4.80
N GLN A 24 4.99 2.24 5.48
CA GLN A 24 4.64 3.36 6.36
C GLN A 24 5.52 3.43 7.61
N VAL A 25 5.86 2.29 8.21
CA VAL A 25 6.80 2.24 9.34
C VAL A 25 8.18 2.74 8.90
N LEU A 26 8.67 2.26 7.77
CA LEU A 26 9.94 2.72 7.18
C LEU A 26 9.90 4.20 6.83
N LEU A 27 8.81 4.68 6.23
CA LEU A 27 8.61 6.09 5.91
C LEU A 27 8.63 6.95 7.17
N THR A 28 8.00 6.49 8.25
CA THR A 28 7.98 7.22 9.52
C THR A 28 9.37 7.27 10.15
N ALA A 29 10.12 6.16 10.08
CA ALA A 29 11.51 6.12 10.54
C ALA A 29 12.40 7.06 9.70
N ALA A 30 12.30 6.99 8.37
CA ALA A 30 13.01 7.87 7.44
C ALA A 30 12.63 9.35 7.60
N LYS A 31 11.38 9.66 7.95
CA LYS A 31 10.96 11.03 8.27
C LYS A 31 11.51 11.53 9.61
N LYS A 32 11.68 10.64 10.59
CA LYS A 32 12.27 10.98 11.91
C LYS A 32 13.78 11.18 11.82
N GLN A 33 14.44 10.36 11.02
CA GLN A 33 15.87 10.46 10.77
C GLN A 33 16.08 10.41 9.25
N PRO A 34 16.01 11.58 8.59
CA PRO A 34 16.19 11.66 7.14
C PRO A 34 17.66 11.53 6.80
N ASP A 35 18.15 10.30 6.79
CA ASP A 35 19.47 9.96 6.26
C ASP A 35 19.50 10.15 4.73
N ASP A 36 18.44 9.74 4.03
CA ASP A 36 18.25 10.02 2.60
C ASP A 36 16.81 10.49 2.29
N PRO A 37 16.62 11.72 1.75
CA PRO A 37 15.30 12.24 1.42
C PRO A 37 14.64 11.50 0.23
N SER A 38 15.42 10.82 -0.61
CA SER A 38 14.91 10.04 -1.74
C SER A 38 14.20 8.77 -1.27
N ASP A 39 14.63 8.17 -0.15
CA ASP A 39 13.93 7.05 0.48
C ASP A 39 12.52 7.46 0.93
N ILE A 40 12.35 8.67 1.45
CA ILE A 40 11.03 9.20 1.83
C ILE A 40 10.12 9.27 0.61
N THR A 41 10.59 9.88 -0.49
CA THR A 41 9.83 10.00 -1.73
C THR A 41 9.53 8.63 -2.34
N ARG A 42 10.49 7.70 -2.32
CA ARG A 42 10.31 6.35 -2.86
C ARG A 42 9.28 5.56 -2.06
N LEU A 43 9.40 5.54 -0.74
CA LEU A 43 8.47 4.85 0.16
C LEU A 43 7.05 5.46 0.07
N GLN A 44 6.96 6.79 -0.03
CA GLN A 44 5.69 7.49 -0.22
C GLN A 44 5.01 7.07 -1.53
N LYS A 45 5.77 6.99 -2.63
CA LYS A 45 5.29 6.52 -3.93
C LYS A 45 4.87 5.05 -3.90
N GLU A 46 5.64 4.18 -3.24
CA GLU A 46 5.27 2.77 -3.09
C GLU A 46 3.98 2.59 -2.28
N ILE A 47 3.79 3.37 -1.22
CA ILE A 47 2.53 3.33 -0.45
C ILE A 47 1.35 3.74 -1.33
N ASP A 48 1.51 4.79 -2.13
CA ASP A 48 0.46 5.29 -3.01
C ASP A 48 0.11 4.27 -4.10
N ASP A 49 1.11 3.70 -4.75
CA ASP A 49 0.95 2.65 -5.76
C ASP A 49 0.21 1.42 -5.18
N HIS A 50 0.65 0.91 -4.03
CA HIS A 50 -0.03 -0.20 -3.38
C HIS A 50 -1.48 0.15 -2.97
N LYS A 51 -1.77 1.39 -2.58
CA LYS A 51 -3.14 1.85 -2.28
C LYS A 51 -3.99 1.90 -3.54
N GLN A 52 -3.48 2.43 -4.64
CA GLN A 52 -4.16 2.45 -5.93
C GLN A 52 -4.45 1.03 -6.43
N GLN A 53 -3.53 0.09 -6.23
CA GLN A 53 -3.78 -1.33 -6.53
C GLN A 53 -4.92 -1.90 -5.69
N ILE A 54 -4.98 -1.61 -4.39
CA ILE A 54 -6.09 -2.04 -3.53
C ILE A 54 -7.41 -1.45 -4.03
N GLU A 55 -7.44 -0.16 -4.34
CA GLU A 55 -8.63 0.53 -4.84
C GLU A 55 -9.10 -0.03 -6.18
N THR A 56 -8.17 -0.38 -7.07
CA THR A 56 -8.45 -1.04 -8.35
C THR A 56 -9.04 -2.44 -8.12
N ILE A 57 -8.46 -3.23 -7.22
CA ILE A 57 -8.96 -4.57 -6.88
C ILE A 57 -10.34 -4.48 -6.23
N GLN A 58 -10.57 -3.47 -5.40
CA GLN A 58 -11.88 -3.18 -4.82
C GLN A 58 -12.88 -2.76 -5.89
N SER A 59 -12.50 -1.90 -6.82
CA SER A 59 -13.41 -1.42 -7.87
C SER A 59 -13.67 -2.45 -8.96
N THR A 60 -12.84 -3.50 -9.06
CA THR A 60 -13.02 -4.60 -10.01
C THR A 60 -14.01 -5.62 -9.44
N PRO A 61 -15.23 -5.75 -10.01
CA PRO A 61 -16.19 -6.76 -9.57
C PRO A 61 -15.59 -8.16 -9.80
N GLY A 62 -15.69 -9.01 -8.76
CA GLY A 62 -15.23 -10.40 -8.78
C GLY A 62 -16.32 -11.37 -9.21
#